data_AF-A0A1C5M903-F1
#
_entry.id   AF-A0A1C5M903-F1
#
_cell.length_a   1.000
_cell.length_b   1.000
_cell.length_c   1.000
_cell.angle_alpha   90.00
_cell.angle_beta   90.00
_cell.angle_gamma   90.00
#
_symmetry.space_group_name_H-M   'P 1'
#
loop_
_entity.id
_entity.type
_entity.pdbx_description
1 polymer ?
#
loop_
_entity_poly.entity_id
_entity_poly.type
_entity_poly.pdbx_seq_one_letter_code
_entity_poly.pdbx_strand_id
1 'polypeptide(L)'
;MEEYINITLDNIDQEHICYAISDKKYFEGVFNKKEWLKKRITEGHVFRKLNVQGKVFVEYAPLEKAWVPIEGNGFLYIYCLWVSGNLKVKVMVSNYWNMLLMMLKRKENKVFV
;
A
#
# COMPACT_ATOMS: atom_id res chain seq x y z
N MET A 1 -2.53 20.33 -4.50
CA MET A 1 -1.87 19.04 -4.80
C MET A 1 -2.45 18.00 -3.86
N GLU A 2 -2.70 16.80 -4.36
CA GLU A 2 -3.17 15.68 -3.53
C GLU A 2 -2.00 15.17 -2.67
N GLU A 3 -2.17 15.14 -1.35
CA GLU A 3 -1.13 14.72 -0.42
C GLU A 3 -1.21 13.21 -0.19
N TYR A 4 -0.06 12.53 -0.28
CA TYR A 4 0.06 11.11 0.01
C TYR A 4 0.94 10.91 1.24
N ILE A 5 0.48 10.07 2.15
CA ILE A 5 1.21 9.71 3.37
C ILE A 5 1.64 8.24 3.32
N ASN A 6 2.79 7.97 3.91
CA ASN A 6 3.21 6.61 4.22
C ASN A 6 2.76 6.27 5.65
N ILE A 7 2.32 5.04 5.83
CA ILE A 7 2.14 4.50 7.17
C ILE A 7 3.52 4.13 7.72
N THR A 8 3.81 4.65 8.90
CA THR A 8 5.05 4.44 9.64
C THR A 8 4.73 3.86 11.01
N LEU A 9 5.76 3.41 11.73
CA LEU A 9 5.58 2.94 13.11
C LEU A 9 5.01 4.04 14.02
N ASP A 10 5.29 5.31 13.74
CA ASP A 10 4.86 6.44 14.56
C ASP A 10 3.39 6.81 14.34
N ASN A 11 2.84 6.58 13.14
CA ASN A 11 1.50 7.01 12.78
C ASN A 11 0.48 5.87 12.61
N ILE A 12 0.93 4.60 12.55
CA ILE A 12 0.06 3.46 12.20
C ILE A 12 -1.15 3.29 13.13
N ASP A 13 -1.01 3.63 14.41
CA ASP A 13 -2.10 3.50 15.37
C ASP A 13 -3.15 4.61 15.19
N GLN A 14 -2.74 5.79 14.74
CA GLN A 14 -3.61 6.94 14.48
C GLN A 14 -4.26 6.86 13.10
N GLU A 15 -3.57 6.28 12.13
CA GLU A 15 -4.01 6.25 10.74
C GLU A 15 -5.02 5.14 10.44
N HIS A 16 -5.94 5.44 9.51
CA HIS A 16 -6.83 4.45 8.92
C HIS A 16 -6.14 3.74 7.76
N ILE A 17 -6.05 2.41 7.84
CA ILE A 17 -5.33 1.55 6.86
C ILE A 17 -6.24 0.63 6.04
N CYS A 18 -7.51 0.44 6.41
CA CYS A 18 -8.41 -0.45 5.65
C CYS A 18 -9.89 -0.11 5.87
N TYR A 19 -10.56 0.41 4.83
CA TYR A 19 -12.00 0.66 4.82
C TYR A 19 -12.83 -0.50 4.22
N ALA A 20 -12.21 -1.58 3.73
CA ALA A 20 -12.98 -2.77 3.35
C ALA A 20 -13.60 -3.48 4.57
N ILE A 21 -13.18 -3.06 5.76
CA ILE A 21 -13.30 -3.72 7.06
C ILE A 21 -13.83 -2.68 8.09
N SER A 22 -14.58 -1.66 7.66
CA SER A 22 -15.02 -0.54 8.52
C SER A 22 -16.28 -0.82 9.33
N ASP A 23 -16.86 -2.01 9.19
CA ASP A 23 -17.98 -2.45 10.02
C ASP A 23 -17.46 -2.83 11.41
N LYS A 24 -18.20 -2.50 12.48
CA LYS A 24 -17.75 -2.73 13.87
C LYS A 24 -17.33 -4.17 14.14
N LYS A 25 -17.87 -5.12 13.37
CA LYS A 25 -17.53 -6.55 13.47
C LYS A 25 -16.09 -6.89 13.09
N TYR A 26 -15.33 -5.96 12.50
CA TYR A 26 -13.99 -6.25 12.02
C TYR A 26 -12.87 -5.46 12.69
N PHE A 27 -13.12 -4.88 13.87
CA PHE A 27 -12.09 -4.23 14.68
C PHE A 27 -10.85 -5.11 14.87
N GLU A 28 -11.05 -6.41 15.14
CA GLU A 28 -9.98 -7.39 15.28
C GLU A 28 -9.14 -7.54 14.01
N GLY A 29 -9.79 -7.56 12.83
CA GLY A 29 -9.07 -7.62 11.55
C GLY A 29 -8.21 -6.38 11.29
N VAL A 30 -8.70 -5.20 11.66
CA VAL A 30 -7.90 -3.96 11.56
C VAL A 30 -6.73 -3.99 12.53
N PHE A 31 -6.96 -4.40 13.78
CA PHE A 31 -5.91 -4.54 14.78
C PHE A 31 -4.82 -5.52 14.32
N ASN A 32 -5.21 -6.73 13.91
CA ASN A 32 -4.28 -7.75 13.42
C ASN A 32 -3.49 -7.27 12.19
N LYS A 33 -4.13 -6.51 11.28
CA LYS A 33 -3.41 -5.92 10.14
C LYS A 33 -2.40 -4.86 10.60
N LYS A 34 -2.74 -4.00 11.57
CA LYS A 34 -1.78 -3.01 12.12
C LYS A 34 -0.59 -3.70 12.76
N GLU A 35 -0.82 -4.72 13.58
CA GLU A 35 0.25 -5.50 14.22
C GLU A 35 1.12 -6.23 13.21
N TRP A 36 0.52 -6.77 12.15
CA TRP A 36 1.27 -7.37 11.04
C TRP A 36 2.13 -6.33 10.31
N LEU A 37 1.56 -5.17 9.97
CA LEU A 37 2.27 -4.08 9.30
C LEU A 37 3.43 -3.55 10.15
N LYS A 38 3.27 -3.40 11.47
CA LYS A 38 4.38 -2.97 12.37
C LYS A 38 5.61 -3.86 12.19
N LYS A 39 5.42 -5.17 12.07
CA LYS A 39 6.52 -6.12 11.82
C LYS A 39 7.11 -5.94 10.42
N ARG A 40 6.26 -5.87 9.39
CA ARG A 40 6.70 -5.82 7.99
C ARG A 40 7.33 -4.50 7.58
N ILE A 41 6.94 -3.37 8.18
CA ILE A 41 7.54 -2.07 7.91
C ILE A 41 9.05 -2.10 8.20
N THR A 42 9.47 -2.81 9.24
CA THR A 42 10.90 -2.99 9.57
C THR A 42 11.68 -3.79 8.52
N GLU A 43 10.98 -4.54 7.66
CA GLU A 43 11.55 -5.36 6.58
C GLU A 43 11.50 -4.64 5.20
N GLY A 44 11.07 -3.37 5.16
CA GLY A 44 10.97 -2.58 3.94
C GLY A 44 9.60 -2.64 3.27
N HIS A 45 8.57 -3.16 3.96
CA HIS A 45 7.19 -3.08 3.50
C HIS A 45 6.68 -1.64 3.56
N VAL A 46 6.03 -1.20 2.48
CA VAL A 46 5.50 0.16 2.33
C VAL A 46 4.00 0.11 2.13
N PHE A 47 3.29 0.81 3.00
CA PHE A 47 1.88 1.13 2.81
C PHE A 47 1.74 2.63 2.57
N ARG A 48 1.33 3.02 1.37
CA ARG A 48 1.16 4.43 0.97
C ARG A 48 -0.29 4.69 0.59
N LYS A 49 -0.89 5.73 1.16
CA LYS A 49 -2.29 6.12 0.92
C LYS A 49 -2.41 7.59 0.58
N LEU A 50 -3.49 7.93 -0.10
CA LEU A 50 -3.94 9.31 -0.21
C LEU A 50 -4.37 9.80 1.18
N ASN A 51 -4.01 11.03 1.55
CA ASN A 51 -4.32 11.65 2.84
C ASN A 51 -5.78 12.15 2.90
N VAL A 52 -6.72 11.25 2.61
CA VAL A 52 -8.16 11.50 2.68
C VAL A 52 -8.86 10.27 3.21
N GLN A 53 -10.09 10.46 3.70
CA GLN A 53 -10.97 9.34 4.02
C GLN A 53 -11.45 8.68 2.72
N GLY A 54 -10.76 7.65 2.27
CA GLY A 54 -11.08 6.93 1.05
C GLY A 54 -10.21 5.71 0.81
N LYS A 55 -10.66 4.83 -0.09
CA LYS A 55 -9.91 3.66 -0.53
C LYS A 55 -9.00 4.04 -1.70
N VAL A 56 -7.90 4.74 -1.43
CA VAL A 56 -6.85 5.01 -2.43
C VAL A 56 -5.50 4.76 -1.80
N PHE A 57 -4.93 3.59 -2.06
CA PHE A 57 -3.66 3.16 -1.47
C PHE A 57 -2.96 2.08 -2.29
N VAL A 58 -1.67 1.91 -2.02
CA VAL A 58 -0.82 0.83 -2.52
C VAL A 58 0.01 0.27 -1.39
N GLU A 59 0.14 -1.06 -1.36
CA GLU A 59 0.87 -1.84 -0.38
C GLU A 59 1.85 -2.76 -1.12
N TYR A 60 3.15 -2.67 -0.82
CA TYR A 60 4.18 -3.43 -1.50
C TYR A 60 5.42 -3.66 -0.62
N ALA A 61 6.22 -4.66 -0.95
CA ALA A 61 7.48 -4.97 -0.28
C ALA A 61 8.51 -5.53 -1.29
N PRO A 62 9.81 -5.59 -0.94
CA PRO A 62 10.75 -6.42 -1.67
C PRO A 62 10.24 -7.87 -1.79
N LEU A 63 10.35 -8.47 -2.98
CA LEU A 63 9.87 -9.84 -3.22
C LEU A 63 10.57 -10.85 -2.29
N GLU A 64 11.85 -10.62 -1.99
CA GLU A 64 12.66 -11.43 -1.08
C GLU A 64 12.17 -11.40 0.38
N LYS A 65 11.26 -10.47 0.70
CA LYS A 65 10.60 -10.31 2.01
C LYS A 65 9.09 -10.58 1.94
N ALA A 66 8.59 -10.99 0.78
CA ALA A 66 7.19 -11.33 0.62
C ALA A 66 6.85 -12.61 1.42
N TRP A 67 5.60 -12.69 1.87
CA TRP A 67 5.06 -13.84 2.61
C TRP A 67 4.84 -15.06 1.70
N VAL A 68 4.70 -14.82 0.39
CA VAL A 68 4.41 -15.86 -0.59
C VAL A 68 5.69 -16.58 -1.02
N PRO A 69 5.63 -17.89 -1.34
CA PRO A 69 6.78 -18.67 -1.78
C PRO A 69 7.09 -18.40 -3.26
N ILE A 70 7.36 -17.14 -3.59
CA ILE A 70 7.76 -16.70 -4.92
C ILE A 70 9.20 -16.21 -4.82
N GLU A 71 10.07 -16.77 -5.65
CA GLU A 71 11.47 -16.38 -5.72
C GLU A 71 11.69 -15.40 -6.87
N GLY A 72 12.54 -14.41 -6.63
CA GLY A 72 12.97 -13.46 -7.63
C GLY A 72 13.78 -12.35 -7.01
N ASN A 73 14.81 -11.90 -7.71
CA ASN A 73 15.75 -10.91 -7.20
C ASN A 73 15.45 -9.52 -7.74
N GLY A 74 15.38 -8.54 -6.85
CA GLY A 74 15.22 -7.13 -7.19
C GLY A 74 13.79 -6.73 -7.57
N PHE A 75 12.81 -7.60 -7.36
CA PHE A 75 11.39 -7.33 -7.64
C PHE A 75 10.67 -6.75 -6.43
N LEU A 76 9.56 -6.07 -6.69
CA LEU A 76 8.61 -5.68 -5.67
C LEU A 76 7.38 -6.57 -5.78
N TYR A 77 6.93 -7.07 -4.64
CA TYR A 77 5.64 -7.74 -4.52
C TYR A 77 4.58 -6.74 -4.09
N ILE A 78 3.52 -6.59 -4.88
CA ILE A 78 2.38 -5.72 -4.57
C ILE A 78 1.34 -6.55 -3.85
N TYR A 79 1.18 -6.31 -2.54
CA TYR A 79 0.18 -6.99 -1.71
C TYR A 79 -1.23 -6.49 -2.01
N CYS A 80 -1.39 -5.18 -2.20
CA CYS A 80 -2.70 -4.60 -2.41
C CYS A 80 -2.60 -3.28 -3.17
N LEU A 81 -3.49 -3.10 -4.13
CA LEU A 81 -3.69 -1.85 -4.85
C LEU A 81 -5.18 -1.57 -4.89
N TRP A 82 -5.59 -0.39 -4.40
CA TRP A 82 -7.00 0.01 -4.46
C TRP A 82 -7.13 1.47 -4.87
N VAL A 83 -8.03 1.73 -5.82
CA VAL A 83 -8.48 3.08 -6.20
C VAL A 83 -9.99 3.13 -6.22
N SER A 84 -10.58 3.93 -5.33
CA SER A 84 -12.03 4.13 -5.24
C SER A 84 -12.60 4.73 -6.53
N GLY A 85 -13.71 4.17 -7.03
CA GLY A 85 -14.36 4.57 -8.28
C GLY A 85 -14.60 6.08 -8.40
N ASN A 86 -15.07 6.71 -7.31
CA ASN A 86 -15.40 8.15 -7.27
C ASN A 86 -14.17 9.06 -7.30
N LEU A 87 -12.96 8.51 -7.08
CA LEU A 87 -11.69 9.23 -7.10
C LEU A 87 -10.84 8.89 -8.32
N LYS A 88 -11.28 7.96 -9.19
CA LYS A 88 -10.52 7.51 -10.37
C LYS A 88 -10.12 8.67 -11.28
N VAL A 89 -11.02 9.61 -11.56
CA VAL A 89 -10.74 10.75 -12.46
C VAL A 89 -9.71 11.70 -11.83
N LYS A 90 -9.85 12.04 -10.53
CA LYS A 90 -8.93 12.95 -9.84
C LYS A 90 -7.52 12.36 -9.70
N VAL A 91 -7.44 11.09 -9.32
CA VAL A 91 -6.18 10.35 -9.12
C VAL A 91 -5.46 10.09 -10.46
N MET A 92 -6.21 9.78 -11.52
CA MET A 92 -5.64 9.59 -12.87
C MET A 92 -5.09 10.91 -13.46
N VAL A 93 -5.68 12.05 -13.10
CA VAL A 93 -5.20 13.38 -13.48
C VAL A 93 -3.97 13.82 -12.66
N SER A 94 -3.80 13.38 -11.41
CA SER A 94 -2.82 13.98 -10.49
C SER A 94 -1.41 13.38 -10.43
N ASN A 95 -1.11 12.27 -11.13
CA ASN A 95 0.19 11.53 -11.19
C ASN A 95 0.18 10.08 -10.70
N TYR A 96 -0.97 9.41 -10.58
CA TYR A 96 -0.97 7.98 -10.18
C TYR A 96 -0.23 7.08 -11.18
N TRP A 97 -0.33 7.38 -12.48
CA TRP A 97 0.49 6.76 -13.51
C TRP A 97 1.97 7.04 -13.33
N ASN A 98 2.35 8.24 -12.88
CA ASN A 98 3.75 8.55 -12.57
C ASN A 98 4.22 7.87 -11.29
N MET A 99 3.36 7.62 -10.30
CA MET A 99 3.70 6.80 -9.14
C MET A 99 3.93 5.34 -9.56
N LEU A 100 3.02 4.75 -10.34
CA LEU A 100 3.19 3.42 -10.92
C LEU A 100 4.42 3.36 -11.85
N LEU A 101 4.60 4.36 -12.72
CA LEU A 101 5.74 4.46 -13.63
C LEU A 101 7.04 4.72 -12.87
N MET A 102 7.08 5.48 -11.77
CA MET A 102 8.28 5.63 -10.95
C MET A 102 8.60 4.32 -10.23
N MET A 103 7.60 3.60 -9.72
CA MET A 103 7.79 2.25 -9.17
C MET A 103 8.30 1.27 -10.24
N LEU A 104 7.80 1.37 -11.48
CA LEU A 104 8.23 0.56 -12.62
C LEU A 104 9.56 1.03 -13.25
N LYS A 105 9.94 2.31 -13.13
CA LYS A 105 11.16 2.93 -13.70
C LYS A 105 12.34 2.86 -12.73
N ARG A 106 12.11 2.78 -11.40
CA ARG A 106 13.21 2.72 -10.43
C ARG A 106 13.95 1.37 -10.46
N LYS A 107 13.36 0.34 -11.05
CA LYS A 107 14.06 -0.86 -11.52
C LYS A 107 13.42 -1.35 -12.79
N GLU A 108 14.10 -1.15 -13.91
CA GLU A 108 13.83 -1.87 -15.14
C GLU A 108 13.97 -3.36 -14.86
N ASN A 109 12.86 -4.02 -14.52
CA ASN A 109 12.51 -5.41 -14.84
C ASN A 109 11.14 -5.70 -14.22
N LYS A 110 10.14 -5.75 -15.09
CA LYS A 110 8.74 -6.04 -14.79
C LYS A 110 8.58 -7.52 -14.43
N VAL A 111 7.69 -7.84 -13.51
CA VAL A 111 6.44 -8.61 -13.72
C VAL A 111 5.65 -8.64 -12.40
N PHE A 112 4.34 -8.52 -12.54
CA PHE A 112 3.32 -8.63 -11.49
C PHE A 112 2.91 -10.09 -11.34
N VAL A 113 2.90 -10.62 -10.12
CA VAL A 113 2.17 -11.85 -9.74
C VAL A 113 1.15 -11.47 -8.70
#